data_AF-A0A2C9LSJ2-F1
#
_entry.id   AF-A0A2C9LSJ2-F1
#
_cell.length_a   1.000
_cell.length_b   1.000
_cell.length_c   1.000
_cell.angle_alpha   90.00
_cell.angle_beta   90.00
_cell.angle_gamma   90.00
#
_symmetry.space_group_name_H-M   'P 1'
#
loop_
_entity.id
_entity.type
_entity.pdbx_description
1 polymer ?
#
loop_
_entity_poly.entity_id
_entity_poly.type
_entity_poly.pdbx_seq_one_letter_code
_entity_poly.pdbx_strand_id
1 'polypeptide(L)'
;MYTRKDKSPRLLTPGFEHLNNFVLFDDGGDVFVKKIDQDESLTTNLVQFTKCSLSEDCTYYTMTIKSITEGEFVMFGLTNRCVPGNPMWTIDRSVRYHSNDGGIFNGGLGIKTYHPYTIGDRVTCRLDYTGPDRCLINFLKNDHLIYRQWVNLPPGQLYPTIGLSRTEAKLRVDWPRPGKGDIDIKKELTSNWFGWTGISRDDDKKVVTLTEADKEVERTAYNIQCPVAFSQNFTYFEVEVVNKSQDVSGPGCNSIGLVPGNCEPFIMPGWAACSIG
;
A
#
# COMPACT_ATOMS: atom_id res chain seq x y z
N MET A 1 -16.09 -22.87 9.37
CA MET A 1 -14.97 -23.63 8.77
C MET A 1 -15.17 -23.59 7.27
N TYR A 2 -14.27 -22.95 6.52
CA TYR A 2 -14.31 -23.00 5.07
C TYR A 2 -13.49 -24.21 4.62
N THR A 3 -14.14 -25.18 3.98
CA THR A 3 -13.51 -26.42 3.54
C THR A 3 -13.12 -26.28 2.07
N ARG A 4 -11.85 -26.52 1.74
CA ARG A 4 -11.33 -26.51 0.37
C ARG A 4 -12.12 -27.47 -0.52
N LYS A 5 -12.66 -26.99 -1.65
CA LYS A 5 -13.40 -27.83 -2.62
C LYS A 5 -12.46 -28.60 -3.55
N ASP A 6 -11.34 -28.01 -3.98
CA ASP A 6 -10.31 -28.66 -4.80
C ASP A 6 -9.57 -29.77 -4.03
N LYS A 7 -9.66 -31.01 -4.53
CA LYS A 7 -9.00 -32.21 -3.98
C LYS A 7 -7.64 -32.50 -4.61
N SER A 8 -7.15 -31.67 -5.53
CA SER A 8 -5.86 -31.88 -6.19
C SER A 8 -4.71 -31.82 -5.17
N PRO A 9 -3.70 -32.71 -5.26
CA PRO A 9 -2.54 -32.68 -4.39
C PRO A 9 -1.91 -31.29 -4.37
N ARG A 10 -1.54 -30.79 -3.20
CA ARG A 10 -0.94 -29.46 -3.11
C ARG A 10 0.42 -29.46 -3.77
N LEU A 11 0.65 -28.55 -4.71
CA LEU A 11 1.99 -28.30 -5.23
C LEU A 11 2.81 -27.67 -4.11
N LEU A 12 3.86 -28.37 -3.68
CA LEU A 12 4.81 -27.86 -2.71
C LEU A 12 5.83 -26.99 -3.44
N THR A 13 5.74 -25.68 -3.26
CA THR A 13 6.74 -24.74 -3.76
C THR A 13 7.59 -24.24 -2.59
N PRO A 14 8.90 -24.58 -2.50
CA PRO A 14 9.73 -24.24 -1.36
C PRO A 14 9.74 -22.74 -1.06
N GLY A 15 9.27 -22.37 0.12
CA GLY A 15 9.22 -20.98 0.58
C GLY A 15 7.96 -20.21 0.20
N PHE A 16 6.94 -20.89 -0.27
CA PHE A 16 5.65 -20.29 -0.57
C PHE A 16 4.49 -21.08 0.05
N GLU A 17 3.46 -20.35 0.43
CA GLU A 17 2.16 -20.90 0.83
C GLU A 17 1.11 -20.38 -0.14
N HIS A 18 0.50 -21.28 -0.91
CA HIS A 18 -0.53 -20.91 -1.89
C HIS A 18 -1.53 -22.04 -2.13
N LEU A 19 -2.63 -21.73 -2.82
CA LEU A 19 -3.52 -22.71 -3.43
C LEU A 19 -2.99 -23.16 -4.80
N ASN A 20 -3.50 -24.28 -5.32
CA ASN A 20 -2.99 -24.91 -6.55
C ASN A 20 -3.22 -24.12 -7.84
N ASN A 21 -4.07 -23.09 -7.79
CA ASN A 21 -4.28 -22.19 -8.91
C ASN A 21 -3.10 -21.22 -9.11
N PHE A 22 -2.20 -21.08 -8.13
CA PHE A 22 -0.96 -20.32 -8.31
C PHE A 22 0.14 -21.21 -8.89
N VAL A 23 0.75 -20.73 -9.96
CA VAL A 23 1.92 -21.30 -10.62
C VAL A 23 3.06 -20.30 -10.46
N LEU A 24 4.13 -20.74 -9.80
CA LEU A 24 5.35 -19.96 -9.58
C LEU A 24 6.42 -20.47 -10.55
N PHE A 25 7.07 -19.57 -11.28
CA PHE A 25 8.19 -19.92 -12.17
C PHE A 25 9.49 -20.05 -11.37
N ASP A 26 10.59 -20.51 -11.99
CA ASP A 26 11.76 -21.11 -11.32
C ASP A 26 12.40 -20.30 -10.18
N ASP A 27 12.33 -18.96 -10.21
CA ASP A 27 12.84 -18.07 -9.15
C ASP A 27 11.73 -17.48 -8.25
N GLY A 28 10.47 -17.86 -8.49
CA GLY A 28 9.26 -17.27 -7.92
C GLY A 28 8.97 -15.85 -8.42
N GLY A 29 9.83 -15.28 -9.27
CA GLY A 29 9.79 -13.90 -9.72
C GLY A 29 8.65 -13.61 -10.66
N ASP A 30 8.18 -14.59 -11.42
CA ASP A 30 6.92 -14.51 -12.14
C ASP A 30 5.87 -15.40 -11.43
N VAL A 31 4.66 -14.87 -11.31
CA VAL A 31 3.50 -15.55 -10.71
C VAL A 31 2.39 -15.58 -11.75
N PHE A 32 1.96 -16.77 -12.11
CA PHE A 32 0.75 -16.98 -12.91
C PHE A 32 -0.35 -17.53 -12.01
N VAL A 33 -1.54 -16.98 -12.15
CA VAL A 33 -2.70 -17.39 -11.36
C VAL A 33 -3.75 -17.87 -12.32
N LYS A 34 -4.26 -19.08 -12.07
CA LYS A 34 -5.37 -19.68 -12.80
C LYS A 34 -6.70 -19.20 -12.23
N LYS A 35 -7.71 -19.19 -13.10
CA LYS A 35 -9.10 -18.95 -12.71
C LYS A 35 -9.54 -19.91 -11.60
N ILE A 36 -10.31 -19.39 -10.65
CA ILE A 36 -10.98 -20.16 -9.61
C ILE A 36 -12.50 -20.08 -9.77
N ASP A 37 -13.23 -21.02 -9.14
CA ASP A 37 -14.69 -21.05 -9.20
C ASP A 37 -15.32 -19.86 -8.45
N GLN A 38 -16.53 -19.46 -8.86
CA GLN A 38 -17.26 -18.33 -8.23
C GLN A 38 -17.62 -18.58 -6.76
N ASP A 39 -17.70 -19.85 -6.35
CA ASP A 39 -17.99 -20.23 -4.97
C ASP A 39 -16.75 -20.20 -4.05
N GLU A 40 -15.55 -20.09 -4.61
CA GLU A 40 -14.33 -20.06 -3.80
C GLU A 40 -14.15 -18.71 -3.11
N SER A 41 -13.61 -18.73 -1.89
CA SER A 41 -13.40 -17.52 -1.10
C SER A 41 -12.20 -16.73 -1.58
N LEU A 42 -12.38 -15.42 -1.76
CA LEU A 42 -11.28 -14.50 -2.05
C LEU A 42 -10.27 -14.41 -0.90
N THR A 43 -10.71 -14.67 0.33
CA THR A 43 -9.83 -14.63 1.51
C THR A 43 -8.75 -15.71 1.47
N THR A 44 -9.00 -16.82 0.76
CA THR A 44 -8.07 -17.95 0.63
C THR A 44 -7.32 -17.96 -0.70
N ASN A 45 -7.73 -17.14 -1.67
CA ASN A 45 -7.10 -17.06 -2.99
C ASN A 45 -5.85 -16.16 -2.95
N LEU A 46 -4.77 -16.68 -2.37
CA LEU A 46 -3.51 -15.95 -2.23
C LEU A 46 -2.27 -16.84 -2.40
N VAL A 47 -1.16 -16.16 -2.66
CA VAL A 47 0.21 -16.65 -2.49
C VAL A 47 0.93 -15.81 -1.46
N GLN A 48 1.59 -16.47 -0.52
CA GLN A 48 2.43 -15.85 0.50
C GLN A 48 3.86 -16.35 0.37
N PHE A 49 4.83 -15.44 0.40
CA PHE A 49 6.24 -15.79 0.49
C PHE A 49 6.63 -16.00 1.95
N THR A 50 7.02 -17.22 2.31
CA THR A 50 7.27 -17.63 3.71
C THR A 50 8.73 -17.75 4.09
N LYS A 51 9.65 -17.61 3.13
CA LYS A 51 11.09 -17.59 3.39
C LYS A 51 11.58 -16.32 4.07
N CYS A 52 10.89 -15.20 3.87
CA CYS A 52 11.29 -13.92 4.45
C CYS A 52 10.08 -13.02 4.72
N SER A 53 9.90 -12.68 6.00
CA SER A 53 9.04 -11.60 6.44
C SER A 53 9.74 -10.25 6.29
N LEU A 54 8.98 -9.17 6.23
CA LEU A 54 9.56 -7.84 6.33
C LEU A 54 10.14 -7.59 7.73
N SER A 55 11.33 -7.00 7.75
CA SER A 55 12.12 -6.61 8.92
C SER A 55 13.07 -5.47 8.54
N GLU A 56 13.86 -4.97 9.49
CA GLU A 56 14.83 -3.90 9.23
C GLU A 56 15.90 -4.29 8.20
N ASP A 57 16.28 -5.57 8.12
CA ASP A 57 17.23 -6.09 7.12
C ASP A 57 16.56 -6.44 5.77
N CYS A 58 15.23 -6.31 5.71
CA CYS A 58 14.40 -6.81 4.63
C CYS A 58 13.13 -5.97 4.51
N THR A 59 13.27 -4.73 4.06
CA THR A 59 12.24 -3.70 4.29
C THR A 59 11.12 -3.69 3.27
N TYR A 60 11.30 -4.26 2.07
CA TYR A 60 10.29 -4.12 1.01
C TYR A 60 10.25 -5.25 -0.01
N TYR A 61 9.12 -5.33 -0.71
CA TYR A 61 8.97 -6.10 -1.94
C TYR A 61 8.11 -5.34 -2.95
N THR A 62 8.25 -5.69 -4.24
CA THR A 62 7.55 -4.98 -5.32
C THR A 62 6.84 -5.93 -6.27
N MET A 63 5.81 -5.44 -6.93
CA MET A 63 5.03 -6.19 -7.92
C MET A 63 4.68 -5.31 -9.11
N THR A 64 4.65 -5.90 -10.30
CA THR A 64 4.08 -5.32 -11.52
C THR A 64 3.05 -6.26 -12.10
N ILE A 65 1.87 -5.73 -12.45
CA ILE A 65 0.87 -6.49 -13.20
C ILE A 65 1.29 -6.54 -14.67
N LYS A 66 1.49 -7.75 -15.21
CA LYS A 66 1.82 -7.97 -16.63
C LYS A 66 0.57 -8.25 -17.46
N SER A 67 -0.41 -8.93 -16.87
CA SER A 67 -1.75 -9.06 -17.43
C SER A 67 -2.75 -9.36 -16.32
N ILE A 68 -3.99 -8.91 -16.48
CA ILE A 68 -5.14 -9.27 -15.64
C ILE A 68 -6.38 -9.25 -16.52
N THR A 69 -7.38 -10.09 -16.20
CA THR A 69 -8.66 -10.09 -16.90
C THR A 69 -9.44 -8.82 -16.57
N GLU A 70 -10.19 -8.27 -17.53
CA GLU A 70 -11.04 -7.10 -17.31
C GLU A 70 -12.07 -7.34 -16.18
N GLY A 71 -12.30 -6.31 -15.36
CA GLY A 71 -13.22 -6.36 -14.21
C GLY A 71 -12.66 -7.04 -12.96
N GLU A 72 -11.44 -7.56 -13.01
CA GLU A 72 -10.81 -8.32 -11.92
C GLU A 72 -9.68 -7.52 -11.28
N PHE A 73 -9.28 -7.90 -10.07
CA PHE A 73 -8.33 -7.12 -9.27
C PHE A 73 -7.33 -7.97 -8.50
N VAL A 74 -6.20 -7.33 -8.19
CA VAL A 74 -5.14 -7.87 -7.35
C VAL A 74 -5.21 -7.20 -5.99
N MET A 75 -4.95 -7.97 -4.94
CA MET A 75 -4.72 -7.52 -3.57
C MET A 75 -3.23 -7.70 -3.26
N PHE A 76 -2.54 -6.62 -2.94
CA PHE A 76 -1.10 -6.63 -2.68
C PHE A 76 -0.83 -6.15 -1.26
N GLY A 77 -0.15 -6.94 -0.43
CA GLY A 77 0.25 -6.50 0.90
C GLY A 77 0.78 -7.58 1.82
N LEU A 78 0.48 -7.47 3.10
CA LEU A 78 1.10 -8.26 4.15
C LEU A 78 0.03 -8.96 4.98
N THR A 79 0.32 -10.19 5.41
CA THR A 79 -0.43 -10.85 6.48
C THR A 79 0.54 -11.60 7.37
N ASN A 80 0.12 -11.98 8.57
CA ASN A 80 0.91 -12.91 9.38
C ASN A 80 1.14 -14.25 8.65
N ARG A 81 2.08 -15.05 9.16
CA ARG A 81 2.37 -16.35 8.55
C ARG A 81 1.11 -17.21 8.46
N CYS A 82 0.76 -17.62 7.25
CA CYS A 82 -0.36 -18.51 7.03
C CYS A 82 -0.13 -19.87 7.69
N VAL A 83 -1.22 -20.52 8.10
CA VAL A 83 -1.17 -21.91 8.55
C VAL A 83 -0.81 -22.78 7.33
N PRO A 84 0.19 -23.68 7.43
CA PRO A 84 0.53 -24.57 6.34
C PRO A 84 -0.70 -25.35 5.84
N GLY A 85 -0.96 -25.29 4.54
CA GLY A 85 -2.11 -25.93 3.92
C GLY A 85 -3.39 -25.10 3.88
N ASN A 86 -3.43 -23.99 4.61
CA ASN A 86 -4.61 -23.12 4.72
C ASN A 86 -4.21 -21.63 4.59
N PRO A 87 -3.77 -21.19 3.39
CA PRO A 87 -3.45 -19.79 3.14
C PRO A 87 -4.71 -18.93 3.25
N MET A 88 -4.64 -17.86 4.06
CA MET A 88 -5.78 -16.96 4.27
C MET A 88 -5.34 -15.57 4.72
N TRP A 89 -6.00 -14.54 4.20
CA TRP A 89 -5.91 -13.18 4.74
C TRP A 89 -6.58 -13.12 6.12
N THR A 90 -5.82 -12.77 7.16
CA THR A 90 -6.39 -12.61 8.51
C THR A 90 -7.00 -11.23 8.70
N ILE A 91 -8.23 -11.19 9.23
CA ILE A 91 -9.03 -9.96 9.38
C ILE A 91 -8.44 -8.96 10.38
N ASP A 92 -7.57 -9.34 11.30
CA ASP A 92 -6.97 -8.45 12.30
C ASP A 92 -5.46 -8.24 12.11
N ARG A 93 -4.85 -9.01 11.21
CA ARG A 93 -3.40 -9.16 11.05
C ARG A 93 -2.97 -9.11 9.59
N SER A 94 -3.64 -8.28 8.81
CA SER A 94 -3.29 -8.05 7.41
C SER A 94 -3.46 -6.60 6.99
N VAL A 95 -2.66 -6.18 6.02
CA VAL A 95 -2.87 -4.96 5.26
C VAL A 95 -2.81 -5.29 3.77
N ARG A 96 -3.76 -4.80 2.98
CA ARG A 96 -3.84 -5.10 1.54
C ARG A 96 -4.29 -3.89 0.74
N TYR A 97 -3.61 -3.64 -0.36
CA TYR A 97 -3.89 -2.60 -1.34
C TYR A 97 -4.56 -3.23 -2.56
N HIS A 98 -5.70 -2.69 -2.97
CA HIS A 98 -6.56 -3.23 -4.01
C HIS A 98 -6.37 -2.48 -5.33
N SER A 99 -6.21 -3.22 -6.42
CA SER A 99 -5.89 -2.64 -7.73
C SER A 99 -7.05 -1.90 -8.40
N ASN A 100 -8.29 -2.34 -8.16
CA ASN A 100 -9.49 -1.79 -8.80
C ASN A 100 -9.90 -0.41 -8.29
N ASP A 101 -9.87 -0.20 -6.98
CA ASP A 101 -10.39 1.02 -6.35
C ASP A 101 -9.31 1.81 -5.60
N GLY A 102 -8.08 1.28 -5.54
CA GLY A 102 -7.01 1.86 -4.73
C GLY A 102 -7.29 1.76 -3.23
N GLY A 103 -8.22 0.91 -2.81
CA GLY A 103 -8.56 0.73 -1.40
C GLY A 103 -7.41 0.08 -0.64
N ILE A 104 -7.13 0.59 0.55
CA ILE A 104 -6.22 -0.06 1.50
C ILE A 104 -7.02 -0.55 2.68
N PHE A 105 -6.96 -1.85 2.91
CA PHE A 105 -7.67 -2.52 3.98
C PHE A 105 -6.66 -2.99 5.00
N ASN A 106 -6.76 -2.47 6.22
CA ASN A 106 -6.09 -3.01 7.39
C ASN A 106 -7.10 -3.84 8.15
N GLY A 107 -7.07 -5.13 7.90
CA GLY A 107 -8.06 -6.02 8.44
C GLY A 107 -9.49 -5.78 7.91
N GLY A 108 -10.41 -5.42 8.80
CA GLY A 108 -11.79 -5.05 8.45
C GLY A 108 -12.00 -3.58 8.10
N LEU A 109 -11.03 -2.71 8.39
CA LEU A 109 -11.12 -1.27 8.11
C LEU A 109 -10.51 -0.98 6.74
N GLY A 110 -11.28 -0.31 5.87
CA GLY A 110 -10.85 0.08 4.53
C GLY A 110 -10.88 1.58 4.35
N ILE A 111 -9.82 2.14 3.77
CA ILE A 111 -9.77 3.52 3.29
C ILE A 111 -9.58 3.55 1.78
N LYS A 112 -10.21 4.51 1.11
CA LYS A 112 -9.92 4.79 -0.30
C LYS A 112 -8.72 5.71 -0.39
N THR A 113 -7.65 5.25 -1.06
CA THR A 113 -6.51 6.13 -1.37
C THR A 113 -6.72 6.90 -2.66
N TYR A 114 -7.66 6.45 -3.51
CA TYR A 114 -7.95 7.02 -4.84
C TYR A 114 -6.81 6.90 -5.85
N HIS A 115 -5.85 6.04 -5.54
CA HIS A 115 -4.78 5.66 -6.45
C HIS A 115 -4.99 4.19 -6.80
N PRO A 116 -5.83 3.82 -7.78
CA PRO A 116 -5.84 2.45 -8.30
C PRO A 116 -4.55 2.16 -9.06
N TYR A 117 -4.26 0.88 -9.32
CA TYR A 117 -3.09 0.48 -10.12
C TYR A 117 -3.46 -0.61 -11.12
N THR A 118 -2.80 -0.61 -12.27
CA THR A 118 -3.14 -1.49 -13.40
C THR A 118 -1.89 -2.07 -14.07
N ILE A 119 -2.09 -2.71 -15.23
CA ILE A 119 -1.04 -3.29 -16.07
C ILE A 119 0.05 -2.25 -16.32
N GLY A 120 1.30 -2.63 -16.07
CA GLY A 120 2.48 -1.76 -16.23
C GLY A 120 2.88 -0.99 -14.97
N ASP A 121 1.95 -0.70 -14.06
CA ASP A 121 2.28 -0.04 -12.80
C ASP A 121 3.14 -0.95 -11.91
N ARG A 122 4.14 -0.35 -11.25
CA ARG A 122 4.93 -0.99 -10.20
C ARG A 122 4.41 -0.54 -8.85
N VAL A 123 3.98 -1.48 -8.02
CA VAL A 123 3.60 -1.23 -6.63
C VAL A 123 4.61 -1.81 -5.67
N THR A 124 4.82 -1.11 -4.55
CA THR A 124 5.79 -1.46 -3.51
C THR A 124 5.10 -1.46 -2.17
N CYS A 125 5.39 -2.45 -1.34
CA CYS A 125 5.03 -2.48 0.06
C CYS A 125 6.32 -2.42 0.87
N ARG A 126 6.48 -1.38 1.70
CA ARG A 126 7.71 -1.07 2.43
C ARG A 126 7.43 -0.89 3.91
N LEU A 127 8.24 -1.52 4.75
CA LEU A 127 8.36 -1.28 6.18
C LEU A 127 9.18 -0.01 6.40
N ASP A 128 8.62 0.96 7.13
CA ASP A 128 9.26 2.26 7.37
C ASP A 128 9.66 2.45 8.83
N TYR A 129 8.77 2.07 9.76
CA TYR A 129 9.04 2.15 11.20
C TYR A 129 8.59 0.88 11.90
N THR A 130 9.40 0.45 12.87
CA THR A 130 9.15 -0.70 13.73
C THR A 130 8.87 -0.20 15.16
N GLY A 131 7.81 -0.73 15.75
CA GLY A 131 7.53 -0.65 17.17
C GLY A 131 7.54 -2.06 17.78
N PRO A 132 7.39 -2.16 19.11
CA PRO A 132 7.39 -3.45 19.80
C PRO A 132 6.21 -4.36 19.38
N ASP A 133 5.07 -3.77 19.02
CA ASP A 133 3.81 -4.46 18.74
C ASP A 133 3.16 -4.08 17.39
N ARG A 134 3.74 -3.11 16.68
CA ARG A 134 3.19 -2.57 15.43
C ARG A 134 4.28 -2.09 14.48
N CYS A 135 3.95 -2.01 13.21
CA CYS A 135 4.82 -1.49 12.15
C CYS A 135 4.10 -0.45 11.29
N LEU A 136 4.83 0.55 10.80
CA LEU A 136 4.33 1.46 9.78
C LEU A 136 4.69 0.93 8.40
N ILE A 137 3.66 0.68 7.59
CA ILE A 137 3.78 0.17 6.23
C ILE A 137 3.42 1.27 5.24
N ASN A 138 4.30 1.50 4.28
CA ASN A 138 4.10 2.42 3.17
C ASN A 138 3.75 1.64 1.91
N PHE A 139 2.75 2.11 1.18
CA PHE A 139 2.46 1.67 -0.17
C PHE A 139 2.93 2.74 -1.15
N LEU A 140 3.71 2.32 -2.15
CA LEU A 140 4.15 3.18 -3.23
C LEU A 140 3.64 2.66 -4.57
N LYS A 141 3.37 3.57 -5.49
CA LYS A 141 3.03 3.29 -6.89
C LYS A 141 3.97 4.08 -7.76
N ASN A 142 4.70 3.40 -8.65
CA ASN A 142 5.72 3.98 -9.52
C ASN A 142 6.69 4.87 -8.72
N ASP A 143 7.13 4.36 -7.57
CA ASP A 143 8.04 5.01 -6.61
C ASP A 143 7.47 6.24 -5.87
N HIS A 144 6.21 6.59 -6.09
CA HIS A 144 5.53 7.67 -5.36
C HIS A 144 4.77 7.10 -4.16
N LEU A 145 4.86 7.76 -3.00
CA LEU A 145 4.11 7.36 -1.82
C LEU A 145 2.60 7.61 -2.02
N ILE A 146 1.83 6.54 -1.87
CA ILE A 146 0.37 6.56 -2.05
C ILE A 146 -0.37 6.52 -0.72
N TYR A 147 0.14 5.81 0.28
CA TYR A 147 -0.50 5.74 1.58
C TYR A 147 0.41 5.11 2.64
N ARG A 148 0.05 5.31 3.91
CA ARG A 148 0.69 4.64 5.04
C ARG A 148 -0.32 4.06 6.00
N GLN A 149 0.03 2.91 6.56
CA GLN A 149 -0.82 2.22 7.50
C GLN A 149 -0.01 1.63 8.64
N TRP A 150 -0.40 1.97 9.87
CA TRP A 150 0.04 1.22 11.05
C TRP A 150 -0.64 -0.14 11.08
N VAL A 151 0.15 -1.21 11.16
CA VAL A 151 -0.33 -2.58 11.27
C VAL A 151 0.05 -3.12 12.64
N ASN A 152 -0.91 -3.72 13.35
CA ASN A 152 -0.71 -4.30 14.69
C ASN A 152 0.00 -5.66 14.63
N LEU A 153 1.15 -5.69 13.96
CA LEU A 153 2.06 -6.80 13.91
C LEU A 153 3.48 -6.29 14.13
N PRO A 154 4.28 -6.99 14.96
CA PRO A 154 5.69 -6.66 15.13
C PRO A 154 6.49 -6.99 13.85
N PRO A 155 7.70 -6.41 13.71
CA PRO A 155 8.61 -6.80 12.63
C PRO A 155 8.90 -8.30 12.70
N GLY A 156 9.13 -8.93 11.54
CA GLY A 156 9.33 -10.38 11.45
C GLY A 156 8.04 -11.22 11.41
N GLN A 157 6.87 -10.59 11.57
CA GLN A 157 5.57 -11.26 11.43
C GLN A 157 4.77 -10.77 10.22
N LEU A 158 5.37 -9.97 9.34
CA LEU A 158 4.72 -9.40 8.17
C LEU A 158 5.19 -10.13 6.91
N TYR A 159 4.42 -11.07 6.41
CA TYR A 159 4.81 -11.89 5.27
C TYR A 159 4.22 -11.32 3.97
N PRO A 160 5.05 -11.12 2.92
CA PRO A 160 4.59 -10.68 1.61
C PRO A 160 3.53 -11.59 1.05
N THR A 161 2.42 -10.99 0.66
CA THR A 161 1.21 -11.71 0.28
C THR A 161 0.54 -11.03 -0.90
N ILE A 162 0.12 -11.83 -1.87
CA ILE A 162 -0.61 -11.38 -3.04
C ILE A 162 -1.86 -12.23 -3.15
N GLY A 163 -3.01 -11.58 -3.18
CA GLY A 163 -4.31 -12.20 -3.42
C GLY A 163 -4.90 -11.74 -4.74
N LEU A 164 -5.79 -12.54 -5.32
CA LEU A 164 -6.50 -12.18 -6.54
C LEU A 164 -7.98 -12.43 -6.35
N SER A 165 -8.80 -11.74 -7.15
CA SER A 165 -10.23 -12.00 -7.19
C SER A 165 -10.51 -13.40 -7.76
N ARG A 166 -10.72 -13.60 -9.06
CA ARG A 166 -11.22 -14.89 -9.56
C ARG A 166 -10.65 -15.40 -10.88
N THR A 167 -9.85 -14.61 -11.60
CA THR A 167 -9.43 -14.94 -12.97
C THR A 167 -7.92 -14.99 -13.15
N GLU A 168 -7.51 -15.18 -14.40
CA GLU A 168 -6.11 -15.26 -14.78
C GLU A 168 -5.42 -13.91 -14.68
N ALA A 169 -4.22 -13.95 -14.11
CA ALA A 169 -3.30 -12.83 -14.10
C ALA A 169 -1.85 -13.33 -14.20
N LYS A 170 -1.00 -12.46 -14.75
CA LYS A 170 0.45 -12.62 -14.76
C LYS A 170 1.05 -11.46 -14.00
N LEU A 171 1.85 -11.77 -13.00
CA LEU A 171 2.52 -10.80 -12.14
C LEU A 171 4.01 -11.03 -12.21
N ARG A 172 4.78 -9.94 -12.16
CA ARG A 172 6.21 -10.00 -11.85
C ARG A 172 6.40 -9.47 -10.45
N VAL A 173 7.02 -10.25 -9.59
CA VAL A 173 7.21 -9.95 -8.17
C VAL A 173 8.69 -10.03 -7.84
N ASP A 174 9.21 -8.96 -7.28
CA ASP A 174 10.55 -8.92 -6.70
C ASP A 174 10.40 -9.07 -5.19
N TRP A 175 10.42 -10.33 -4.75
CA TRP A 175 10.27 -10.77 -3.36
C TRP A 175 11.34 -10.17 -2.44
N PRO A 176 11.05 -10.07 -1.13
CA PRO A 176 12.02 -9.49 -0.21
C PRO A 176 13.14 -10.50 0.07
N ARG A 177 14.34 -10.00 0.31
CA ARG A 177 15.50 -10.80 0.69
C ARG A 177 16.41 -9.99 1.64
N PRO A 178 17.06 -10.63 2.62
CA PRO A 178 17.99 -9.94 3.50
C PRO A 178 19.07 -9.19 2.71
N GLY A 179 19.40 -7.97 3.14
CA GLY A 179 20.47 -7.18 2.52
C GLY A 179 20.14 -6.65 1.11
N LYS A 180 18.87 -6.69 0.69
CA LYS A 180 18.40 -6.08 -0.57
C LYS A 180 18.66 -4.57 -0.64
N GLY A 181 18.93 -3.95 0.51
CA GLY A 181 18.94 -2.50 0.67
C GLY A 181 17.52 -1.98 0.88
N ASP A 182 17.36 -0.67 0.74
CA ASP A 182 16.10 0.02 0.87
C ASP A 182 15.80 0.85 -0.38
N ILE A 183 14.56 1.30 -0.53
CA ILE A 183 14.18 2.22 -1.60
C ILE A 183 14.50 3.64 -1.14
N ASP A 184 15.26 4.34 -1.96
CA ASP A 184 15.53 5.76 -1.76
C ASP A 184 14.23 6.57 -1.99
N ILE A 185 13.66 7.06 -0.89
CA ILE A 185 12.51 7.96 -0.94
C ILE A 185 13.02 9.37 -1.22
N LYS A 186 12.81 9.83 -2.46
CA LYS A 186 13.19 11.17 -2.92
C LYS A 186 12.26 12.21 -2.31
N LYS A 187 12.54 12.59 -1.06
CA LYS A 187 11.74 13.52 -0.24
C LYS A 187 11.70 14.94 -0.78
N GLU A 188 12.69 15.31 -1.58
CA GLU A 188 12.84 16.59 -2.25
C GLU A 188 11.89 16.77 -3.45
N LEU A 189 11.34 15.67 -3.97
CA LEU A 189 10.36 15.69 -5.06
C LEU A 189 8.95 15.73 -4.48
N THR A 190 8.24 16.83 -4.72
CA THR A 190 6.84 17.00 -4.33
C THR A 190 5.91 15.97 -4.97
N SER A 191 6.28 15.41 -6.13
CA SER A 191 5.64 14.27 -6.79
C SER A 191 5.55 13.02 -5.91
N ASN A 192 6.50 12.85 -4.98
CA ASN A 192 6.53 11.75 -4.02
C ASN A 192 5.75 12.02 -2.74
N TRP A 193 5.18 13.21 -2.57
CA TRP A 193 4.44 13.55 -1.36
C TRP A 193 3.04 12.97 -1.43
N PHE A 194 2.66 12.29 -0.36
CA PHE A 194 1.32 11.75 -0.21
C PHE A 194 0.29 12.88 -0.25
N GLY A 195 -0.84 12.66 -0.90
CA GLY A 195 -1.94 13.62 -0.94
C GLY A 195 -2.97 13.27 -2.00
N TRP A 196 -4.01 14.08 -2.07
CA TRP A 196 -5.07 13.97 -3.06
C TRP A 196 -4.55 14.09 -4.50
N THR A 197 -5.22 13.42 -5.45
CA THR A 197 -4.89 13.45 -6.89
C THR A 197 -5.22 14.79 -7.54
N GLY A 198 -6.18 15.54 -7.00
CA GLY A 198 -6.51 16.91 -7.44
C GLY A 198 -5.49 17.99 -7.03
N ILE A 199 -4.35 17.59 -6.44
CA ILE A 199 -3.24 18.49 -6.12
C ILE A 199 -2.14 18.29 -7.15
N SER A 200 -1.88 19.30 -7.99
CA SER A 200 -0.75 19.29 -8.91
C SER A 200 0.56 19.58 -8.17
N ARG A 201 1.65 19.05 -8.71
CA ARG A 201 2.99 19.07 -8.11
C ARG A 201 4.01 19.42 -9.20
N ASP A 202 4.81 20.44 -8.96
CA ASP A 202 5.90 20.90 -9.83
C ASP A 202 7.21 20.73 -9.06
N ASP A 203 7.95 19.67 -9.39
CA ASP A 203 9.19 19.32 -8.68
C ASP A 203 10.32 20.33 -8.92
N ASP A 204 10.38 20.91 -10.12
CA ASP A 204 11.41 21.88 -10.48
C ASP A 204 11.25 23.17 -9.67
N LYS A 205 9.99 23.62 -9.51
CA LYS A 205 9.66 24.81 -8.71
C LYS A 205 9.42 24.49 -7.24
N LYS A 206 9.27 23.21 -6.87
CA LYS A 206 8.81 22.73 -5.56
C LYS A 206 7.48 23.36 -5.14
N VAL A 207 6.57 23.51 -6.11
CA VAL A 207 5.26 24.14 -5.90
C VAL A 207 4.18 23.06 -5.94
N VAL A 208 3.24 23.17 -5.01
CA VAL A 208 2.02 22.36 -4.97
C VAL A 208 0.82 23.25 -5.14
N THR A 209 -0.15 22.81 -5.94
CA THR A 209 -1.36 23.61 -6.24
C THR A 209 -2.58 22.72 -6.17
N LEU A 210 -3.58 23.10 -5.38
CA LEU A 210 -4.90 22.48 -5.45
C LEU A 210 -5.56 22.90 -6.76
N THR A 211 -5.64 21.99 -7.73
CA THR A 211 -6.23 22.25 -9.06
C THR A 211 -7.67 21.78 -9.15
N GLU A 212 -8.05 20.79 -8.36
CA GLU A 212 -9.40 20.22 -8.35
C GLU A 212 -9.84 19.84 -6.94
N ALA A 213 -11.03 20.31 -6.56
CA ALA A 213 -11.71 19.86 -5.35
C ALA A 213 -12.48 18.57 -5.63
N ASP A 214 -12.53 17.68 -4.64
CA ASP A 214 -13.39 16.49 -4.68
C ASP A 214 -14.86 16.93 -4.62
N LYS A 215 -15.55 16.81 -5.76
CA LYS A 215 -16.97 17.18 -5.94
C LYS A 215 -17.93 16.09 -5.47
N GLU A 216 -17.46 14.85 -5.29
CA GLU A 216 -18.35 13.74 -4.91
C GLU A 216 -18.64 13.75 -3.40
N VAL A 217 -17.67 14.19 -2.59
CA VAL A 217 -17.74 14.09 -1.12
C VAL A 217 -17.77 15.46 -0.42
N GLU A 218 -17.89 16.55 -1.18
CA GLU A 218 -17.89 17.94 -0.67
C GLU A 218 -16.79 18.19 0.38
N ARG A 219 -15.57 17.70 0.13
CA ARG A 219 -14.47 17.82 1.09
C ARG A 219 -14.06 19.28 1.23
N THR A 220 -13.90 19.74 2.47
CA THR A 220 -13.53 21.12 2.82
C THR A 220 -12.05 21.28 3.20
N ALA A 221 -11.31 20.18 3.27
CA ALA A 221 -9.89 20.16 3.64
C ALA A 221 -9.12 19.21 2.72
N TYR A 222 -7.90 19.63 2.37
CA TYR A 222 -6.96 18.87 1.56
C TYR A 222 -5.57 19.08 2.16
N ASN A 223 -4.83 18.00 2.35
CA ASN A 223 -3.44 18.07 2.78
C ASN A 223 -2.52 17.28 1.84
N ILE A 224 -1.24 17.64 1.92
CA ILE A 224 -0.14 16.83 1.43
C ILE A 224 0.80 16.53 2.59
N GLN A 225 1.50 15.40 2.51
CA GLN A 225 2.43 14.97 3.55
C GLN A 225 3.76 14.56 2.92
N CYS A 226 4.84 15.11 3.48
CA CYS A 226 6.20 14.69 3.15
C CYS A 226 6.35 13.18 3.39
N PRO A 227 7.05 12.46 2.51
CA PRO A 227 7.24 11.04 2.67
C PRO A 227 8.32 10.70 3.73
N VAL A 228 8.87 11.68 4.43
CA VAL A 228 9.86 11.45 5.50
C VAL A 228 9.36 12.11 6.79
N ALA A 229 9.32 11.33 7.87
CA ALA A 229 8.94 11.84 9.18
C ALA A 229 10.08 12.67 9.79
N PHE A 230 9.73 13.51 10.76
CA PHE A 230 10.72 14.17 11.58
C PHE A 230 11.59 13.16 12.31
N SER A 231 12.89 13.44 12.34
CA SER A 231 13.91 12.64 12.99
C SER A 231 15.03 13.55 13.49
N GLN A 232 16.03 12.98 14.16
CA GLN A 232 17.23 13.75 14.55
C GLN A 232 17.97 14.34 13.35
N ASN A 233 17.82 13.75 12.16
CA ASN A 233 18.46 14.20 10.92
C ASN A 233 17.54 15.09 10.05
N PHE A 234 16.27 15.21 10.41
CA PHE A 234 15.27 15.99 9.68
C PHE A 234 14.32 16.62 10.69
N THR A 235 14.69 17.82 11.16
CA THR A 235 14.09 18.44 12.35
C THR A 235 13.20 19.64 12.04
N TYR A 236 13.22 20.14 10.80
CA TYR A 236 12.41 21.28 10.39
C TYR A 236 12.01 21.17 8.91
N PHE A 237 10.96 21.90 8.54
CA PHE A 237 10.57 22.17 7.17
C PHE A 237 10.03 23.60 7.10
N GLU A 238 10.04 24.17 5.90
CA GLU A 238 9.57 25.51 5.63
C GLU A 238 8.53 25.47 4.50
N VAL A 239 7.56 26.38 4.56
CA VAL A 239 6.51 26.50 3.54
C VAL A 239 6.34 27.98 3.22
N GLU A 240 6.43 28.31 1.93
CA GLU A 240 6.08 29.62 1.41
C GLU A 240 4.69 29.56 0.77
N VAL A 241 3.81 30.48 1.16
CA VAL A 241 2.48 30.61 0.53
C VAL A 241 2.61 31.49 -0.71
N VAL A 242 2.76 30.86 -1.87
CA VAL A 242 2.94 31.55 -3.16
C VAL A 242 1.66 32.24 -3.64
N ASN A 243 0.49 31.63 -3.41
CA ASN A 243 -0.80 32.19 -3.77
C ASN A 243 -1.90 31.64 -2.83
N LYS A 244 -2.93 32.44 -2.55
CA LYS A 244 -4.15 32.03 -1.84
C LYS A 244 -5.34 32.18 -2.79
N SER A 245 -6.15 31.12 -2.96
CA SER A 245 -7.37 31.21 -3.75
C SER A 245 -8.35 32.22 -3.13
N GLN A 246 -9.11 32.92 -3.98
CA GLN A 246 -10.07 33.96 -3.56
C GLN A 246 -11.55 33.51 -3.59
N ASP A 247 -11.88 32.30 -4.04
CA ASP A 247 -13.25 31.74 -4.16
C ASP A 247 -13.45 30.52 -3.23
N VAL A 248 -14.58 30.24 -2.54
CA VAL A 248 -16.02 30.47 -2.85
C VAL A 248 -16.87 30.94 -1.61
N SER A 249 -16.27 31.33 -0.49
CA SER A 249 -17.06 31.82 0.69
C SER A 249 -16.29 32.65 1.73
N GLY A 250 -15.00 32.92 1.49
CA GLY A 250 -14.12 33.63 2.42
C GLY A 250 -12.65 33.29 2.13
N PRO A 251 -11.69 33.92 2.83
CA PRO A 251 -10.29 33.58 2.67
C PRO A 251 -10.06 32.13 3.09
N GLY A 252 -9.69 31.27 2.13
CA GLY A 252 -9.28 29.90 2.42
C GLY A 252 -8.18 29.88 3.47
N CYS A 253 -8.26 28.93 4.41
CA CYS A 253 -7.24 28.75 5.44
C CYS A 253 -6.14 27.82 4.91
N ASN A 254 -4.88 28.18 5.19
CA ASN A 254 -3.75 27.28 5.03
C ASN A 254 -3.30 26.90 6.43
N SER A 255 -3.17 25.59 6.71
CA SER A 255 -2.56 25.09 7.94
C SER A 255 -1.26 24.37 7.60
N ILE A 256 -0.30 24.49 8.50
CA ILE A 256 1.00 23.83 8.47
C ILE A 256 1.17 23.12 9.80
N GLY A 257 1.63 21.87 9.77
CA GLY A 257 1.70 21.12 11.01
C GLY A 257 2.30 19.74 10.88
N LEU A 258 2.21 18.99 11.98
CA LEU A 258 2.66 17.62 12.10
C LEU A 258 1.45 16.72 12.32
N VAL A 259 1.38 15.62 11.56
CA VAL A 259 0.30 14.64 11.65
C VAL A 259 0.87 13.23 11.82
N PRO A 260 0.11 12.27 12.37
CA PRO A 260 0.48 10.87 12.30
C PRO A 260 0.65 10.42 10.84
N GLY A 261 1.58 9.50 10.58
CA GLY A 261 1.89 9.08 9.21
C GLY A 261 0.72 8.49 8.42
N ASN A 262 -0.34 8.04 9.08
CA ASN A 262 -1.57 7.51 8.47
C ASN A 262 -2.72 8.53 8.44
N CYS A 263 -2.43 9.83 8.55
CA CYS A 263 -3.45 10.87 8.43
C CYS A 263 -4.03 10.89 7.01
N GLU A 264 -5.36 10.89 6.87
CA GLU A 264 -6.04 10.91 5.57
C GLU A 264 -5.76 12.21 4.81
N PRO A 265 -5.83 12.23 3.46
CA PRO A 265 -5.47 13.41 2.67
C PRO A 265 -6.50 14.55 2.74
N PHE A 266 -7.59 14.36 3.48
CA PHE A 266 -8.70 15.32 3.61
C PHE A 266 -8.89 15.84 5.04
N ILE A 267 -7.84 15.80 5.87
CA ILE A 267 -7.86 16.28 7.25
C ILE A 267 -6.80 17.37 7.39
N MET A 268 -7.15 18.54 7.91
CA MET A 268 -6.13 19.57 8.20
C MET A 268 -5.18 19.11 9.31
N PRO A 269 -3.89 19.48 9.26
CA PRO A 269 -3.03 19.38 10.44
C PRO A 269 -3.70 20.07 11.65
N GLY A 270 -3.55 19.48 12.83
CA GLY A 270 -4.20 19.94 14.06
C GLY A 270 -5.63 19.43 14.28
N TRP A 271 -6.31 18.89 13.25
CA TRP A 271 -7.68 18.35 13.40
C TRP A 271 -7.71 16.85 13.65
N ALA A 272 -6.62 16.14 13.34
CA ALA A 272 -6.48 14.72 13.66
C ALA A 272 -5.99 14.52 15.10
N ALA A 273 -6.34 13.37 15.71
CA ALA A 273 -5.72 12.96 16.96
C ALA A 273 -4.19 12.86 16.79
N CYS A 274 -3.43 13.25 17.82
CA CYS A 274 -1.97 13.26 17.80
C CYS A 274 -1.37 14.13 16.68
N SER A 275 -2.06 15.22 16.30
CA SER A 275 -1.55 16.22 15.34
C SER A 275 -1.42 17.61 15.96
N ILE A 276 -0.60 18.46 15.33
CA ILE A 276 -0.38 19.87 15.66
C ILE A 276 -0.51 20.63 14.34
N GLY A 277 -1.17 21.80 14.30
CA GLY A 277 -1.31 22.60 13.06
C GLY A 277 -1.99 23.94 13.24
#